data_AF-A0A954YVG0-F1
#
_entry.id   AF-A0A954YVG0-F1
#
_cell.length_a   1.000
_cell.length_b   1.000
_cell.length_c   1.000
_cell.angle_alpha   90.00
_cell.angle_beta   90.00
_cell.angle_gamma   90.00
#
_symmetry.space_group_name_H-M   'P 1'
#
loop_
_entity.id
_entity.type
_entity.pdbx_description
1 polymer ?
#
loop_
_entity_poly.entity_id
_entity_poly.type
_entity_poly.pdbx_seq_one_letter_code
_entity_poly.pdbx_strand_id
1 'polypeptide(L)'
;GRVEAEAYDIGGPQVAYVDCDVQNNGGAFRPGESVDIEPSTEGGFNVGWMCANEWLEYTVDVAQAGNYRIEARMASEQSGGMFRLEFDGVDKTGAIGAPNTGGWQNWTSVFATAQLDAGEQIMRFANGSGAGEYNLSYFDFELLSPADFDLDGDVDVVDHQKFTSCLAGPGVVVAPIGCSSTDFEAADLDHDSDVDLDDAAAFDLAR
;
A
#
# COMPACT_ATOMS: atom_id res chain seq x y z
N GLY A 1 5.06 4.15 8.42
CA GLY A 1 5.97 3.12 8.93
C GLY A 1 6.59 2.38 7.77
N ARG A 2 7.78 1.80 7.95
CA ARG A 2 8.50 1.07 6.89
C ARG A 2 8.50 -0.43 7.14
N VAL A 3 8.33 -1.20 6.07
CA VAL A 3 8.58 -2.65 6.01
C VAL A 3 9.67 -2.89 4.98
N GLU A 4 10.85 -3.32 5.42
CA GLU A 4 11.94 -3.73 4.53
C GLU A 4 11.60 -5.09 3.90
N ALA A 5 11.80 -5.27 2.59
CA ALA A 5 11.36 -6.48 1.89
C ALA A 5 12.15 -7.72 2.31
N GLU A 6 13.43 -7.57 2.66
CA GLU A 6 14.24 -8.66 3.21
C GLU A 6 13.81 -9.07 4.63
N ALA A 7 12.96 -8.27 5.29
CA ALA A 7 12.54 -8.46 6.68
C ALA A 7 11.21 -9.23 6.82
N TYR A 8 10.91 -10.13 5.88
CA TYR A 8 9.77 -11.06 5.99
C TYR A 8 9.84 -11.95 7.23
N ASP A 9 8.70 -12.49 7.65
CA ASP A 9 8.57 -13.28 8.87
C ASP A 9 9.44 -14.55 8.85
N ILE A 10 9.86 -15.02 10.02
CA ILE A 10 10.57 -16.29 10.15
C ILE A 10 9.54 -17.41 10.27
N GLY A 11 9.67 -18.44 9.46
CA GLY A 11 8.77 -19.60 9.47
C GLY A 11 9.11 -20.66 8.43
N GLY A 12 9.89 -20.28 7.42
CA GLY A 12 10.31 -21.14 6.34
C GLY A 12 9.29 -21.20 5.19
N PRO A 13 9.59 -22.03 4.17
CA PRO A 13 8.81 -22.09 2.95
C PRO A 13 7.41 -22.63 3.20
N GLN A 14 6.43 -22.09 2.49
CA GLN A 14 4.99 -22.34 2.62
C GLN A 14 4.37 -21.92 3.97
N VAL A 15 5.14 -21.28 4.85
CA VAL A 15 4.65 -20.74 6.12
C VAL A 15 4.74 -19.22 6.11
N ALA A 16 5.95 -18.66 5.93
CA ALA A 16 6.17 -17.21 5.93
C ALA A 16 6.53 -16.66 4.55
N TYR A 17 6.92 -17.52 3.62
CA TYR A 17 7.17 -17.16 2.23
C TYR A 17 6.96 -18.36 1.30
N VAL A 18 6.81 -18.10 0.00
CA VAL A 18 7.03 -19.08 -1.06
C VAL A 18 8.04 -18.51 -2.05
N ASP A 19 8.99 -19.35 -2.38
CA ASP A 19 10.04 -19.12 -3.37
C ASP A 19 10.02 -20.29 -4.38
N CYS A 20 10.28 -20.03 -5.66
CA CYS A 20 10.28 -21.03 -6.72
C CYS A 20 11.53 -21.92 -6.70
N ASP A 21 12.56 -21.51 -5.98
CA ASP A 21 13.70 -22.35 -5.71
C ASP A 21 14.00 -22.43 -4.20
N VAL A 22 15.08 -23.13 -3.87
CA VAL A 22 15.41 -23.47 -2.47
C VAL A 22 16.66 -22.74 -1.98
N GLN A 23 17.33 -21.97 -2.84
CA GLN A 23 18.59 -21.29 -2.56
C GLN A 23 18.40 -19.79 -2.69
N ASN A 24 18.82 -19.04 -1.66
CA ASN A 24 19.02 -17.61 -1.84
C ASN A 24 20.19 -17.35 -2.81
N ASN A 25 19.87 -17.12 -4.08
CA ASN A 25 20.76 -16.87 -5.21
C ASN A 25 21.56 -15.56 -5.05
N GLY A 26 20.99 -14.57 -4.36
CA GLY A 26 21.71 -13.34 -3.98
C GLY A 26 22.70 -13.55 -2.82
N GLY A 27 22.50 -14.60 -2.01
CA GLY A 27 23.40 -15.06 -0.96
C GLY A 27 23.54 -14.11 0.24
N ALA A 28 22.71 -13.07 0.34
CA ALA A 28 22.81 -12.04 1.37
C ALA A 28 21.71 -12.15 2.43
N PHE A 29 21.93 -11.48 3.57
CA PHE A 29 21.04 -11.32 4.73
C PHE A 29 20.62 -12.63 5.44
N ARG A 30 19.94 -13.55 4.75
CA ARG A 30 19.37 -14.81 5.26
C ARG A 30 19.79 -16.01 4.40
N PRO A 31 21.08 -16.40 4.39
CA PRO A 31 21.57 -17.48 3.51
C PRO A 31 21.07 -18.89 3.88
N GLY A 32 20.34 -19.04 4.99
CA GLY A 32 19.70 -20.30 5.39
C GLY A 32 18.23 -20.43 4.96
N GLU A 33 17.66 -19.37 4.40
CA GLU A 33 16.31 -19.33 3.82
C GLU A 33 16.41 -19.24 2.29
N SER A 34 15.29 -19.39 1.60
CA SER A 34 15.29 -19.51 0.13
C SER A 34 15.04 -18.19 -0.59
N VAL A 35 14.42 -17.20 0.07
CA VAL A 35 14.17 -15.89 -0.55
C VAL A 35 15.46 -15.27 -1.05
N ASP A 36 15.44 -14.87 -2.32
CA ASP A 36 16.56 -14.26 -3.03
C ASP A 36 16.83 -12.82 -2.60
N ILE A 37 17.96 -12.59 -1.93
CA ILE A 37 18.29 -11.30 -1.34
C ILE A 37 19.71 -10.90 -1.74
N GLU A 38 19.85 -9.68 -2.26
CA GLU A 38 21.14 -9.08 -2.63
C GLU A 38 21.36 -7.71 -1.96
N PRO A 39 22.60 -7.20 -1.88
CA PRO A 39 22.86 -5.82 -1.45
C PRO A 39 22.27 -4.79 -2.42
N SER A 40 21.60 -3.77 -1.89
CA SER A 40 21.02 -2.68 -2.69
C SER A 40 22.00 -1.54 -2.90
N THR A 41 21.94 -0.88 -4.07
CA THR A 41 22.70 0.35 -4.37
C THR A 41 22.22 1.56 -3.56
N GLU A 42 21.01 1.52 -2.97
CA GLU A 42 20.50 2.53 -2.04
C GLU A 42 20.92 2.26 -0.58
N GLY A 43 21.72 1.21 -0.36
CA GLY A 43 22.08 0.71 0.97
C GLY A 43 21.10 -0.36 1.46
N GLY A 44 21.52 -1.14 2.46
CA GLY A 44 20.73 -2.28 2.92
C GLY A 44 20.68 -3.41 1.89
N PHE A 45 19.52 -4.03 1.75
CA PHE A 45 19.27 -5.14 0.83
C PHE A 45 18.00 -4.92 0.01
N ASN A 46 17.79 -5.78 -0.98
CA ASN A 46 16.52 -5.92 -1.67
C ASN A 46 16.24 -7.39 -1.94
N VAL A 47 14.97 -7.71 -2.10
CA VAL A 47 14.52 -8.98 -2.67
C VAL A 47 14.60 -8.87 -4.20
N GLY A 48 15.01 -9.94 -4.87
CA GLY A 48 15.10 -10.02 -6.34
C GLY A 48 14.71 -11.40 -6.84
N TRP A 49 15.01 -11.71 -8.11
CA TRP A 49 14.80 -13.03 -8.74
C TRP A 49 13.39 -13.62 -8.61
N MET A 50 12.40 -12.77 -8.35
CA MET A 50 11.07 -13.26 -7.98
C MET A 50 10.39 -14.00 -9.13
N CYS A 51 9.97 -15.23 -8.86
CA CYS A 51 9.16 -16.03 -9.75
C CYS A 51 7.66 -15.72 -9.63
N ALA A 52 6.93 -16.09 -10.68
CA ALA A 52 5.48 -15.99 -10.70
C ALA A 52 4.82 -16.75 -9.53
N ASN A 53 3.89 -16.07 -8.85
CA ASN A 53 3.13 -16.55 -7.68
C ASN A 53 3.92 -16.74 -6.37
N GLU A 54 5.14 -16.22 -6.28
CA GLU A 54 5.81 -16.09 -5.00
C GLU A 54 5.11 -15.09 -4.07
N TRP A 55 5.35 -15.24 -2.78
CA TRP A 55 4.81 -14.33 -1.78
C TRP A 55 5.70 -14.29 -0.54
N LEU A 56 5.65 -13.14 0.14
CA LEU A 56 6.35 -12.87 1.39
C LEU A 56 5.33 -12.35 2.41
N GLU A 57 5.35 -12.87 3.64
CA GLU A 57 4.51 -12.41 4.74
C GLU A 57 5.29 -11.62 5.78
N TYR A 58 4.61 -10.64 6.35
CA TYR A 58 5.11 -9.73 7.36
C TYR A 58 4.03 -9.54 8.43
N THR A 59 4.36 -9.80 9.68
CA THR A 59 3.49 -9.44 10.80
C THR A 59 3.67 -7.95 11.08
N VAL A 60 2.60 -7.17 10.89
CA VAL A 60 2.60 -5.71 11.07
C VAL A 60 1.59 -5.30 12.14
N ASP A 61 1.90 -4.25 12.90
CA ASP A 61 0.98 -3.66 13.88
C ASP A 61 0.55 -2.26 13.42
N VAL A 62 -0.71 -2.14 13.01
CA VAL A 62 -1.29 -0.89 12.51
C VAL A 62 -1.80 -0.07 13.69
N ALA A 63 -1.09 1.01 14.03
CA ALA A 63 -1.41 1.80 15.22
C ALA A 63 -2.81 2.47 15.18
N GLN A 64 -3.30 2.82 14.00
CA GLN A 64 -4.57 3.51 13.81
C GLN A 64 -5.26 3.01 12.53
N ALA A 65 -6.55 2.72 12.60
CA ALA A 65 -7.33 2.35 11.42
C ALA A 65 -7.50 3.56 10.49
N GLY A 66 -7.50 3.33 9.18
CA GLY A 66 -7.69 4.40 8.20
C GLY A 66 -7.22 4.04 6.79
N ASN A 67 -7.27 5.03 5.90
CA ASN A 67 -6.68 4.92 4.57
C ASN A 67 -5.18 5.16 4.68
N TYR A 68 -4.40 4.24 4.12
CA TYR A 68 -2.96 4.37 4.04
C TYR A 68 -2.55 4.55 2.58
N ARG A 69 -1.68 5.53 2.32
CA ARG A 69 -0.87 5.56 1.12
C ARG A 69 0.30 4.62 1.30
N ILE A 70 0.50 3.78 0.30
CA ILE A 70 1.56 2.78 0.27
C ILE A 70 2.51 3.17 -0.86
N GLU A 71 3.77 3.36 -0.51
CA GLU A 71 4.87 3.46 -1.45
C GLU A 71 5.58 2.11 -1.52
N ALA A 72 5.77 1.55 -2.71
CA ALA A 72 6.65 0.40 -2.92
C ALA A 72 7.90 0.85 -3.71
N ARG A 73 9.08 0.61 -3.13
CA ARG A 73 10.37 0.96 -3.74
C ARG A 73 10.90 -0.20 -4.56
N MET A 74 11.05 -0.01 -5.87
CA MET A 74 11.33 -1.11 -6.80
C MET A 74 12.15 -0.73 -8.02
N ALA A 75 12.74 -1.73 -8.67
CA ALA A 75 13.58 -1.58 -9.86
C ALA A 75 13.36 -2.75 -10.83
N SER A 76 13.49 -2.53 -12.14
CA SER A 76 13.46 -3.59 -13.15
C SER A 76 14.23 -3.18 -14.40
N GLU A 77 15.02 -4.08 -14.97
CA GLU A 77 15.63 -3.88 -16.30
C GLU A 77 14.65 -4.17 -17.44
N GLN A 78 13.57 -4.91 -17.16
CA GLN A 78 12.59 -5.37 -18.14
C GLN A 78 11.23 -4.71 -17.91
N SER A 79 10.20 -5.12 -18.64
CA SER A 79 8.84 -4.86 -18.17
C SER A 79 8.69 -5.62 -16.85
N GLY A 80 8.54 -4.90 -15.74
CA GLY A 80 8.23 -5.53 -14.47
C GLY A 80 6.91 -6.28 -14.53
N GLY A 81 6.66 -7.09 -13.50
CA GLY A 81 5.42 -7.82 -13.32
C GLY A 81 4.33 -6.98 -12.66
N MET A 82 3.35 -7.67 -12.09
CA MET A 82 2.33 -7.07 -11.25
C MET A 82 2.43 -7.70 -9.86
N PHE A 83 2.04 -6.98 -8.82
CA PHE A 83 1.86 -7.51 -7.48
C PHE A 83 0.60 -6.94 -6.84
N ARG A 84 0.25 -7.45 -5.67
CA ARG A 84 -0.76 -6.86 -4.79
C ARG A 84 -0.34 -7.05 -3.35
N LEU A 85 -0.96 -6.27 -2.46
CA LEU A 85 -0.80 -6.45 -1.02
C LEU A 85 -2.11 -6.94 -0.43
N GLU A 86 -2.02 -8.06 0.27
CA GLU A 86 -3.12 -8.63 1.04
C GLU A 86 -2.89 -8.37 2.52
N PHE A 87 -3.95 -8.08 3.28
CA PHE A 87 -3.92 -7.99 4.73
C PHE A 87 -4.93 -8.99 5.28
N ASP A 88 -4.45 -9.91 6.13
CA ASP A 88 -5.21 -11.05 6.65
C ASP A 88 -5.90 -11.87 5.53
N GLY A 89 -5.20 -12.02 4.40
CA GLY A 89 -5.67 -12.76 3.23
C GLY A 89 -6.71 -12.04 2.37
N VAL A 90 -6.98 -10.77 2.62
CA VAL A 90 -7.85 -9.92 1.80
C VAL A 90 -6.99 -8.99 0.95
N ASP A 91 -7.17 -9.03 -0.38
CA ASP A 91 -6.55 -8.06 -1.30
C ASP A 91 -7.06 -6.64 -0.99
N LYS A 92 -6.14 -5.75 -0.62
CA LYS A 92 -6.44 -4.35 -0.26
C LYS A 92 -6.06 -3.33 -1.32
N THR A 93 -5.21 -3.69 -2.28
CA THR A 93 -4.65 -2.74 -3.26
C THR A 93 -5.09 -3.00 -4.69
N GLY A 94 -5.57 -4.22 -5.00
CA GLY A 94 -5.62 -4.70 -6.37
C GLY A 94 -4.23 -4.81 -6.98
N ALA A 95 -4.18 -4.99 -8.30
CA ALA A 95 -2.93 -5.20 -9.04
C ALA A 95 -2.17 -3.88 -9.26
N ILE A 96 -0.94 -3.82 -8.74
CA ILE A 96 0.03 -2.73 -8.89
C ILE A 96 1.10 -3.17 -9.89
N GLY A 97 1.41 -2.32 -10.86
CA GLY A 97 2.41 -2.63 -11.89
C GLY A 97 3.81 -2.16 -11.50
N ALA A 98 4.80 -3.03 -11.67
CA ALA A 98 6.21 -2.67 -11.56
C ALA A 98 6.72 -2.12 -12.91
N PRO A 99 7.17 -0.86 -12.99
CA PRO A 99 7.62 -0.26 -14.25
C PRO A 99 9.02 -0.75 -14.64
N ASN A 100 9.34 -0.65 -15.93
CA ASN A 100 10.73 -0.74 -16.39
C ASN A 100 11.48 0.53 -15.95
N THR A 101 12.53 0.36 -15.16
CA THR A 101 13.39 1.46 -14.68
C THR A 101 14.75 1.52 -15.38
N GLY A 102 14.99 0.61 -16.33
CA GLY A 102 16.21 0.53 -17.14
C GLY A 102 17.38 -0.15 -16.42
N GLY A 103 17.16 -0.82 -15.30
CA GLY A 103 18.17 -1.62 -14.61
C GLY A 103 17.70 -2.17 -13.26
N TRP A 104 18.25 -3.31 -12.84
CA TRP A 104 17.90 -4.00 -11.57
C TRP A 104 18.16 -3.21 -10.30
N GLN A 105 18.97 -2.15 -10.40
CA GLN A 105 19.34 -1.29 -9.29
C GLN A 105 19.08 0.20 -9.62
N ASN A 106 18.25 0.46 -10.64
CA ASN A 106 17.72 1.80 -10.94
C ASN A 106 16.35 1.91 -10.27
N TRP A 107 16.28 2.61 -9.15
CA TRP A 107 15.11 2.56 -8.29
C TRP A 107 14.06 3.64 -8.61
N THR A 108 12.80 3.25 -8.51
CA THR A 108 11.65 4.15 -8.54
C THR A 108 10.63 3.73 -7.49
N SER A 109 9.61 4.56 -7.30
CA SER A 109 8.54 4.32 -6.35
C SER A 109 7.21 4.23 -7.10
N VAL A 110 6.41 3.22 -6.78
CA VAL A 110 5.02 3.10 -7.20
C VAL A 110 4.11 3.24 -6.00
N PHE A 111 2.89 3.73 -6.22
CA PHE A 111 1.96 4.05 -5.16
C PHE A 111 0.65 3.28 -5.30
N ALA A 112 0.06 2.96 -4.15
CA ALA A 112 -1.28 2.42 -4.02
C ALA A 112 -1.91 2.94 -2.72
N THR A 113 -3.20 2.71 -2.54
CA THR A 113 -3.89 2.98 -1.29
C THR A 113 -4.54 1.71 -0.75
N ALA A 114 -4.67 1.63 0.56
CA ALA A 114 -5.34 0.53 1.25
C ALA A 114 -6.04 1.04 2.51
N GLN A 115 -7.27 0.59 2.74
CA GLN A 115 -7.94 0.79 4.02
C GLN A 115 -7.54 -0.34 4.98
N LEU A 116 -6.88 0.04 6.08
CA LEU A 116 -6.35 -0.89 7.08
C LEU A 116 -7.09 -0.71 8.42
N ASP A 117 -7.34 -1.83 9.09
CA ASP A 117 -7.87 -1.84 10.45
C ASP A 117 -6.72 -1.63 11.45
N ALA A 118 -7.04 -1.23 12.68
CA ALA A 118 -6.02 -1.10 13.73
C ALA A 118 -5.67 -2.47 14.33
N GLY A 119 -4.41 -2.64 14.72
CA GLY A 119 -3.87 -3.81 15.38
C GLY A 119 -3.00 -4.69 14.49
N GLU A 120 -2.63 -5.84 15.04
CA GLU A 120 -1.80 -6.84 14.38
C GLU A 120 -2.52 -7.46 13.19
N GLN A 121 -1.86 -7.46 12.02
CA GLN A 121 -2.32 -8.04 10.77
C GLN A 121 -1.16 -8.76 10.08
N ILE A 122 -1.48 -9.78 9.29
CA ILE A 122 -0.53 -10.39 8.37
C ILE A 122 -0.61 -9.67 7.03
N MET A 123 0.41 -8.87 6.74
CA MET A 123 0.62 -8.30 5.42
C MET A 123 1.29 -9.35 4.54
N ARG A 124 0.71 -9.63 3.38
CA ARG A 124 1.31 -10.46 2.35
C ARG A 124 1.59 -9.64 1.11
N PHE A 125 2.85 -9.57 0.72
CA PHE A 125 3.23 -9.24 -0.65
C PHE A 125 3.00 -10.46 -1.53
N ALA A 126 2.18 -10.34 -2.57
CA ALA A 126 1.90 -11.43 -3.51
C ALA A 126 2.32 -11.06 -4.92
N ASN A 127 3.34 -11.74 -5.45
CA ASN A 127 3.78 -11.58 -6.83
C ASN A 127 2.73 -12.16 -7.78
N GLY A 128 2.52 -11.49 -8.91
CA GLY A 128 1.56 -11.89 -9.92
C GLY A 128 1.94 -13.20 -10.62
N SER A 129 0.98 -13.79 -11.31
CA SER A 129 1.17 -15.02 -12.08
C SER A 129 1.77 -14.79 -13.48
N GLY A 130 2.03 -13.53 -13.85
CA GLY A 130 2.48 -13.11 -15.18
C GLY A 130 4.01 -13.14 -15.33
N ALA A 131 4.47 -12.99 -16.58
CA ALA A 131 5.90 -12.81 -16.85
C ALA A 131 6.31 -11.37 -16.50
N GLY A 132 7.29 -11.22 -15.60
CA GLY A 132 7.86 -9.93 -15.23
C GLY A 132 8.61 -10.04 -13.91
N GLU A 133 9.86 -9.60 -13.91
CA GLU A 133 10.77 -9.67 -12.77
C GLU A 133 11.16 -8.25 -12.37
N TYR A 134 11.31 -8.02 -11.08
CA TYR A 134 11.65 -6.74 -10.50
C TYR A 134 12.33 -6.98 -9.15
N ASN A 135 13.15 -6.04 -8.73
CA ASN A 135 13.68 -5.99 -7.38
C ASN A 135 12.75 -5.15 -6.51
N LEU A 136 12.58 -5.56 -5.26
CA LEU A 136 11.75 -4.92 -4.26
C LEU A 136 12.62 -4.59 -3.03
N SER A 137 12.68 -3.31 -2.67
CA SER A 137 13.48 -2.86 -1.51
C SER A 137 12.61 -2.75 -0.26
N TYR A 138 11.55 -1.94 -0.28
CA TYR A 138 10.70 -1.75 0.89
C TYR A 138 9.29 -1.28 0.51
N PHE A 139 8.42 -1.30 1.52
CA PHE A 139 7.15 -0.60 1.54
C PHE A 139 7.15 0.49 2.62
N ASP A 140 6.75 1.70 2.26
CA ASP A 140 6.43 2.76 3.21
C ASP A 140 4.93 2.98 3.28
N PHE A 141 4.43 3.15 4.50
CA PHE A 141 3.02 3.34 4.81
C PHE A 141 2.82 4.70 5.47
N GLU A 142 1.97 5.53 4.89
CA GLU A 142 1.57 6.82 5.41
C GLU A 142 0.07 6.80 5.68
N LEU A 143 -0.32 7.07 6.94
CA LEU A 143 -1.74 7.24 7.27
C LEU A 143 -2.20 8.57 6.65
N LEU A 144 -3.21 8.49 5.79
CA LEU A 144 -3.80 9.66 5.16
C LEU A 144 -4.74 10.39 6.12
N SER A 145 -4.86 11.69 5.92
CA SER A 145 -5.88 12.48 6.60
C SER A 145 -7.27 11.96 6.20
N PRO A 146 -8.24 11.90 7.12
CA PRO A 146 -9.63 11.66 6.75
C PRO A 146 -10.19 12.70 5.75
N ALA A 147 -9.57 13.87 5.67
CA ALA A 147 -9.92 14.94 4.73
C ALA A 147 -9.17 14.87 3.38
N ASP A 148 -8.26 13.92 3.19
CA ASP A 148 -7.62 13.63 1.90
C ASP A 148 -8.58 12.72 1.10
N PHE A 149 -9.43 13.34 0.29
CA PHE A 149 -10.51 12.69 -0.44
C PHE A 149 -10.06 12.18 -1.81
N ASP A 150 -8.93 12.61 -2.35
CA ASP A 150 -8.35 12.06 -3.58
C ASP A 150 -7.18 11.09 -3.37
N LEU A 151 -6.79 10.90 -2.10
CA LEU A 151 -5.83 9.94 -1.61
C LEU A 151 -4.43 10.17 -2.18
N ASP A 152 -4.08 11.42 -2.45
CA ASP A 152 -2.80 11.79 -3.04
C ASP A 152 -1.74 12.17 -2.00
N GLY A 153 -2.07 12.15 -0.71
CA GLY A 153 -1.15 12.38 0.39
C GLY A 153 -1.14 13.79 0.96
N ASP A 154 -1.97 14.71 0.46
CA ASP A 154 -2.19 15.99 1.09
C ASP A 154 -3.68 16.36 1.21
N VAL A 155 -3.96 17.49 1.87
CA VAL A 155 -5.31 18.05 1.99
C VAL A 155 -5.28 19.41 1.34
N ASP A 156 -5.83 19.50 0.13
CA ASP A 156 -5.68 20.68 -0.71
C ASP A 156 -7.00 21.19 -1.31
N VAL A 157 -6.89 21.97 -2.39
CA VAL A 157 -8.04 22.56 -3.07
C VAL A 157 -8.92 21.52 -3.78
N VAL A 158 -8.35 20.39 -4.20
CA VAL A 158 -9.06 19.29 -4.85
C VAL A 158 -9.93 18.58 -3.81
N ASP A 159 -9.41 18.33 -2.61
CA ASP A 159 -10.20 17.78 -1.50
C ASP A 159 -11.33 18.70 -1.09
N HIS A 160 -11.01 19.99 -0.94
CA HIS A 160 -12.02 20.98 -0.61
C HIS A 160 -13.12 21.04 -1.70
N GLN A 161 -12.79 20.86 -2.98
CA GLN A 161 -13.79 20.80 -4.05
C GLN A 161 -14.67 19.55 -3.93
N LYS A 162 -14.10 18.39 -3.58
CA LYS A 162 -14.87 17.17 -3.34
C LYS A 162 -15.79 17.32 -2.13
N PHE A 163 -15.25 17.77 -0.99
CA PHE A 163 -16.00 18.05 0.22
C PHE A 163 -17.18 19.00 -0.04
N THR A 164 -16.91 20.16 -0.63
CA THR A 164 -17.96 21.16 -0.86
C THR A 164 -19.02 20.71 -1.87
N SER A 165 -18.72 19.73 -2.73
CA SER A 165 -19.73 19.11 -3.60
C SER A 165 -20.75 18.26 -2.84
N CYS A 166 -20.39 17.78 -1.65
CA CYS A 166 -21.21 16.91 -0.80
C CYS A 166 -21.98 17.65 0.30
N LEU A 167 -21.64 18.92 0.60
CA LEU A 167 -22.39 19.74 1.55
C LEU A 167 -23.88 19.81 1.22
N ALA A 168 -24.69 19.25 2.11
CA ALA A 168 -26.15 19.15 1.95
C ALA A 168 -26.91 19.86 3.07
N GLY A 169 -26.27 20.04 4.23
CA GLY A 169 -26.83 20.70 5.41
C GLY A 169 -27.47 19.72 6.41
N PRO A 170 -27.83 20.23 7.60
CA PRO A 170 -28.20 19.40 8.75
C PRO A 170 -29.45 18.55 8.47
N GLY A 171 -29.36 17.28 8.81
CA GLY A 171 -30.37 16.24 8.67
C GLY A 171 -30.56 15.71 7.25
N VAL A 172 -29.70 16.09 6.28
CA VAL A 172 -29.80 15.63 4.89
C VAL A 172 -28.95 14.37 4.69
N VAL A 173 -29.57 13.21 4.90
CA VAL A 173 -28.89 11.89 4.84
C VAL A 173 -28.77 11.29 3.43
N VAL A 174 -28.89 12.11 2.39
CA VAL A 174 -28.84 11.66 0.99
C VAL A 174 -27.93 12.59 0.21
N ALA A 175 -26.97 12.00 -0.51
CA ALA A 175 -26.02 12.73 -1.33
C ALA A 175 -26.69 13.73 -2.29
N PRO A 176 -26.24 14.99 -2.33
CA PRO A 176 -26.74 16.00 -3.26
C PRO A 176 -26.29 15.70 -4.70
N ILE A 177 -26.92 16.35 -5.68
CA ILE A 177 -26.54 16.20 -7.09
C ILE A 177 -25.09 16.65 -7.28
N GLY A 178 -24.25 15.76 -7.81
CA GLY A 178 -22.84 16.03 -8.07
C GLY A 178 -21.89 15.36 -7.06
N CYS A 179 -22.41 14.89 -5.94
CA CYS A 179 -21.70 14.05 -4.97
C CYS A 179 -22.18 12.59 -5.09
N SER A 180 -21.27 11.62 -5.14
CA SER A 180 -21.66 10.21 -5.12
C SER A 180 -22.05 9.79 -3.69
N SER A 181 -22.78 8.68 -3.52
CA SER A 181 -23.06 8.16 -2.16
C SER A 181 -21.78 7.83 -1.40
N THR A 182 -20.73 7.38 -2.08
CA THR A 182 -19.45 7.05 -1.47
C THR A 182 -18.68 8.29 -1.05
N ASP A 183 -18.68 9.35 -1.87
CA ASP A 183 -18.07 10.62 -1.49
C ASP A 183 -18.84 11.29 -0.35
N PHE A 184 -20.16 11.12 -0.30
CA PHE A 184 -21.00 11.65 0.78
C PHE A 184 -20.68 10.95 2.11
N GLU A 185 -20.59 9.63 2.12
CA GLU A 185 -20.17 8.86 3.30
C GLU A 185 -18.75 9.19 3.75
N ALA A 186 -17.85 9.50 2.82
CA ALA A 186 -16.49 9.94 3.16
C ALA A 186 -16.46 11.37 3.74
N ALA A 187 -17.30 12.26 3.21
CA ALA A 187 -17.37 13.66 3.63
C ALA A 187 -18.08 13.87 4.98
N ASP A 188 -18.79 12.86 5.49
CA ASP A 188 -19.33 12.79 6.85
C ASP A 188 -18.18 12.48 7.83
N LEU A 189 -17.41 13.52 8.14
CA LEU A 189 -16.17 13.49 8.91
C LEU A 189 -16.43 13.45 10.42
N ASP A 190 -17.57 13.92 10.89
CA ASP A 190 -17.96 13.84 12.29
C ASP A 190 -18.84 12.61 12.64
N HIS A 191 -19.24 11.88 11.60
CA HIS A 191 -19.95 10.60 11.64
C HIS A 191 -21.38 10.69 12.20
N ASP A 192 -22.09 11.77 11.87
CA ASP A 192 -23.48 11.99 12.28
C ASP A 192 -24.53 11.65 11.19
N SER A 193 -24.06 11.17 10.03
CA SER A 193 -24.84 10.75 8.85
C SER A 193 -25.40 11.86 7.97
N ASP A 194 -24.99 13.11 8.17
CA ASP A 194 -25.14 14.17 7.18
C ASP A 194 -23.81 14.84 6.84
N VAL A 195 -23.84 15.85 5.96
CA VAL A 195 -22.63 16.59 5.56
C VAL A 195 -22.93 18.06 5.63
N ASP A 196 -22.44 18.71 6.68
CA ASP A 196 -22.77 20.09 7.02
C ASP A 196 -21.59 20.94 7.55
N LEU A 197 -21.88 21.93 8.40
CA LEU A 197 -20.86 22.81 8.95
C LEU A 197 -20.03 22.18 10.06
N ASP A 198 -20.55 21.14 10.74
CA ASP A 198 -19.78 20.41 11.73
C ASP A 198 -18.70 19.55 11.04
N ASP A 199 -18.99 18.95 9.88
CA ASP A 199 -17.98 18.33 9.01
C ASP A 199 -17.00 19.34 8.43
N ALA A 200 -17.46 20.54 8.07
CA ALA A 200 -16.57 21.58 7.58
C ALA A 200 -15.55 22.00 8.66
N ALA A 201 -15.97 22.01 9.93
CA ALA A 201 -15.07 22.23 11.05
C ALA A 201 -14.10 21.06 11.24
N ALA A 202 -14.54 19.82 11.05
CA ALA A 202 -13.66 18.64 11.08
C ALA A 202 -12.63 18.66 9.94
N PHE A 203 -13.04 19.04 8.72
CA PHE A 203 -12.17 19.22 7.56
C PHE A 203 -11.06 20.24 7.85
N ASP A 204 -11.42 21.40 8.43
CA ASP A 204 -10.47 22.47 8.78
C ASP A 204 -9.45 22.07 9.86
N LEU A 205 -9.77 21.07 10.69
CA LEU A 205 -8.88 20.50 11.71
C LEU A 205 -7.96 19.40 11.15
N ALA A 206 -8.35 18.79 10.03
CA ALA A 206 -7.69 17.64 9.43
C ALA A 206 -6.68 18.01 8.31
N ARG A 207 -6.61 19.30 7.93
CA ARG A 207 -5.62 19.86 6.99
C ARG A 207 -4.24 20.16 7.61
#